data_AF-G8TB82-F1
#
_entry.id   AF-G8TB82-F1
#
_cell.length_a   1.000
_cell.length_b   1.000
_cell.length_c   1.000
_cell.angle_alpha   90.00
_cell.angle_beta   90.00
_cell.angle_gamma   90.00
#
_symmetry.space_group_name_H-M   'P 1'
#
loop_
_entity.id
_entity.type
_entity.pdbx_description
1 polymer ?
#
loop_
_entity_poly.entity_id
_entity_poly.type
_entity_poly.pdbx_seq_one_letter_code
_entity_poly.pdbx_strand_id
1 'polypeptide(L)'
;MKRTVITIKAGLLPGLVALIVLASCKSQDSTADGVNNVSDSARKAQDHVDSLRKTHYLNNDLSIIFLDATSWIMKSQMQMTRAEIAGNKKEMVDSLINSTTGDTLCLTLRRMYEAGAVFTTSYAEKDQYRAMREPDSSKLWLQKYFKDNTPKQALTTLEKFQNDATVINKIVRK
;
A
#
# COMPACT_ATOMS: atom_id res chain seq x y z
N MET A 1 39.22 -36.97 -22.91
CA MET A 1 40.00 -37.12 -21.66
C MET A 1 39.44 -36.12 -20.64
N LYS A 2 39.21 -36.56 -19.39
CA LYS A 2 38.60 -35.79 -18.30
C LYS A 2 39.45 -34.58 -17.88
N ARG A 3 38.84 -33.45 -17.53
CA ARG A 3 38.78 -32.92 -16.14
C ARG A 3 38.17 -31.51 -16.07
N THR A 4 37.11 -31.42 -15.27
CA THR A 4 36.59 -30.24 -14.59
C THR A 4 37.60 -29.70 -13.57
N VAL A 5 37.73 -28.38 -13.43
CA VAL A 5 38.02 -27.71 -12.16
C VAL A 5 37.25 -26.39 -12.11
N ILE A 6 36.36 -26.28 -11.13
CA ILE A 6 35.79 -25.03 -10.60
C ILE A 6 36.72 -24.57 -9.48
N THR A 7 37.03 -23.26 -9.39
CA THR A 7 37.32 -22.60 -8.11
C THR A 7 36.97 -21.11 -8.20
N ILE A 8 36.11 -20.68 -7.28
CA ILE A 8 35.63 -19.32 -7.01
C ILE A 8 36.60 -18.64 -6.03
N LYS A 9 36.94 -17.36 -6.22
CA LYS A 9 36.95 -16.33 -5.14
C LYS A 9 37.44 -14.95 -5.59
N ALA A 10 36.56 -13.97 -5.35
CA ALA A 10 36.78 -12.65 -4.73
C ALA A 10 37.74 -11.63 -5.38
N GLY A 11 37.23 -10.41 -5.60
CA GLY A 11 38.06 -9.22 -5.80
C GLY A 11 37.36 -8.11 -6.58
N LEU A 12 36.35 -7.47 -5.99
CA LEU A 12 36.45 -6.08 -5.50
C LEU A 12 36.29 -5.01 -6.61
N LEU A 13 35.10 -4.42 -6.64
CA LEU A 13 34.79 -3.11 -7.22
C LEU A 13 35.70 -2.03 -6.62
N PRO A 14 36.29 -1.13 -7.44
CA PRO A 14 36.57 0.22 -6.99
C PRO A 14 36.05 1.21 -8.05
N GLY A 15 34.74 1.46 -8.02
CA GLY A 15 34.09 2.42 -8.93
C GLY A 15 33.14 3.39 -8.24
N LEU A 16 33.09 3.42 -6.90
CA LEU A 16 32.06 4.16 -6.18
C LEU A 16 32.54 4.80 -4.85
N VAL A 17 33.76 5.36 -4.83
CA VAL A 17 34.28 6.10 -3.65
C VAL A 17 34.67 7.54 -3.99
N ALA A 18 34.57 7.98 -5.26
CA ALA A 18 34.99 9.33 -5.65
C ALA A 18 33.93 10.43 -5.45
N LEU A 19 32.76 10.14 -4.86
CA LEU A 19 31.65 11.11 -4.71
C LEU A 19 31.37 11.54 -3.26
N ILE A 20 32.33 11.37 -2.34
CA ILE A 20 32.18 11.75 -0.92
C ILE A 20 33.09 12.92 -0.50
N VAL A 21 33.96 13.47 -1.36
CA VAL A 21 35.02 14.41 -0.91
C VAL A 21 34.73 15.90 -1.16
N LEU A 22 33.54 16.31 -1.62
CA LEU A 22 33.22 17.75 -1.81
C LEU A 22 32.29 18.37 -0.76
N ALA A 23 32.05 17.72 0.38
CA ALA A 23 31.27 18.31 1.49
C ALA A 23 32.12 18.79 2.68
N SER A 24 33.39 19.16 2.45
CA SER A 24 34.24 19.77 3.49
C SER A 24 34.38 21.29 3.30
N CYS A 25 33.30 22.02 3.56
CA CYS A 25 33.39 23.41 3.99
C CYS A 25 33.49 23.42 5.52
N LYS A 26 34.60 23.95 6.04
CA LYS A 26 34.93 23.95 7.45
C LYS A 26 34.37 25.20 8.14
N SER A 27 33.75 24.96 9.30
CA SER A 27 33.55 25.82 10.47
C SER A 27 32.72 27.10 10.36
N GLN A 28 31.53 27.08 10.95
CA GLN A 28 31.17 28.00 12.05
C GLN A 28 30.02 27.42 12.89
N ASP A 29 30.11 27.64 14.20
CA ASP A 29 29.23 27.10 15.23
C ASP A 29 27.75 27.36 14.99
N SER A 30 26.98 26.29 14.85
CA SER A 30 25.55 26.27 15.17
C SER A 30 25.09 24.83 15.31
N THR A 31 24.81 24.48 16.57
CA THR A 31 23.82 23.52 17.07
C THR A 31 23.39 22.39 16.14
N ALA A 32 23.70 21.16 16.55
CA ALA A 32 23.14 19.94 15.99
C ALA A 32 21.59 19.92 16.12
N ASP A 33 20.90 20.46 15.12
CA ASP A 33 19.43 20.42 15.01
C ASP A 33 18.96 19.79 13.67
N GLY A 34 19.87 19.14 12.93
CA GLY A 34 19.66 18.86 11.50
C GLY A 34 18.95 17.56 11.11
N VAL A 35 18.86 16.54 11.97
CA VAL A 35 18.31 15.23 11.55
C VAL A 35 16.86 15.02 11.99
N ASN A 36 16.46 15.57 13.15
CA ASN A 36 15.07 15.49 13.63
C ASN A 36 14.14 16.51 12.95
N ASN A 37 14.69 17.63 12.46
CA ASN A 37 13.88 18.68 11.83
C ASN A 37 13.41 18.31 10.40
N VAL A 38 14.09 17.41 9.71
CA VAL A 38 13.67 16.92 8.38
C VAL A 38 12.46 15.99 8.50
N SER A 39 12.42 15.12 9.51
CA SER A 39 11.26 14.26 9.76
C SER A 39 10.03 15.04 10.22
N ASP A 40 10.23 16.09 11.03
CA ASP A 40 9.13 16.90 11.54
C ASP A 40 8.60 17.88 10.49
N SER A 41 9.45 18.40 9.61
CA SER A 41 9.03 19.24 8.48
C SER A 41 8.22 18.44 7.46
N ALA A 42 8.66 17.22 7.13
CA ALA A 42 7.92 16.32 6.24
C ALA A 42 6.56 15.92 6.84
N ARG A 43 6.51 15.63 8.15
CA ARG A 43 5.26 15.34 8.86
C ARG A 43 4.29 16.52 8.84
N LYS A 44 4.76 17.73 9.15
CA LYS A 44 3.94 18.95 9.11
C LYS A 44 3.39 19.24 7.71
N ALA A 45 4.21 19.07 6.67
CA ALA A 45 3.75 19.22 5.29
C ALA A 45 2.65 18.21 4.95
N GLN A 46 2.81 16.96 5.38
CA GLN A 46 1.83 15.92 5.14
C GLN A 46 0.52 16.14 5.91
N ASP A 47 0.58 16.62 7.15
CA ASP A 47 -0.62 16.98 7.92
C ASP A 47 -1.37 18.15 7.29
N HIS A 48 -0.65 19.11 6.69
CA HIS A 48 -1.28 20.18 5.93
C HIS A 48 -2.01 19.65 4.69
N VAL A 49 -1.37 18.75 3.93
CA VAL A 49 -1.99 18.07 2.78
C VAL A 49 -3.23 17.28 3.23
N ASP A 50 -3.14 16.54 4.33
CA ASP A 50 -4.26 15.76 4.85
C ASP A 50 -5.39 16.68 5.34
N SER A 51 -5.08 17.84 5.92
CA SER A 51 -6.07 18.87 6.27
C SER A 51 -6.80 19.40 5.04
N LEU A 52 -6.10 19.69 3.95
CA LEU A 52 -6.72 20.13 2.69
C LEU A 52 -7.62 19.03 2.11
N ARG A 53 -7.20 17.77 2.18
CA ARG A 53 -8.02 16.61 1.76
C ARG A 53 -9.27 16.46 2.61
N LYS A 54 -9.19 16.64 3.93
CA LYS A 54 -10.39 16.63 4.80
C LYS A 54 -11.43 17.63 4.31
N THR A 55 -11.01 18.84 3.96
CA THR A 55 -11.92 19.89 3.46
C THR A 55 -12.59 19.47 2.14
N HIS A 56 -11.87 18.78 1.25
CA HIS A 56 -12.45 18.25 0.00
C HIS A 56 -13.52 17.19 0.25
N TYR A 57 -13.37 16.36 1.29
CA TYR A 57 -14.27 15.25 1.59
C TYR A 57 -15.63 15.65 2.19
N LEU A 58 -15.84 16.93 2.54
CA LEU A 58 -17.05 17.41 3.22
C LEU A 58 -18.33 17.35 2.36
N ASN A 59 -18.23 17.13 1.05
CA ASN A 59 -19.36 17.16 0.11
C ASN A 59 -19.73 15.77 -0.44
N ASN A 60 -20.33 14.90 0.39
CA ASN A 60 -20.85 13.56 0.03
C ASN A 60 -19.84 12.49 -0.48
N ASP A 61 -18.59 12.85 -0.76
CA ASP A 61 -17.57 11.92 -1.29
C ASP A 61 -17.30 10.73 -0.37
N LEU A 62 -17.31 10.92 0.95
CA LEU A 62 -16.96 9.86 1.90
C LEU A 62 -17.97 8.71 1.89
N SER A 63 -19.27 9.03 1.90
CA SER A 63 -20.32 8.01 1.84
C SER A 63 -20.24 7.20 0.55
N ILE A 64 -19.92 7.85 -0.56
CA ILE A 64 -19.73 7.20 -1.87
C ILE A 64 -18.50 6.28 -1.82
N ILE A 65 -17.37 6.74 -1.27
CA ILE A 65 -16.15 5.94 -1.14
C ILE A 65 -16.39 4.63 -0.39
N PHE A 66 -17.09 4.69 0.76
CA PHE A 66 -17.38 3.48 1.53
C PHE A 66 -18.43 2.58 0.88
N LEU A 67 -19.44 3.17 0.22
CA LEU A 67 -20.43 2.42 -0.53
C LEU A 67 -19.78 1.66 -1.69
N ASP A 68 -18.93 2.32 -2.45
CA ASP A 68 -18.19 1.73 -3.57
C ASP A 68 -17.27 0.62 -3.09
N ALA A 69 -16.43 0.87 -2.08
CA ALA A 69 -15.53 -0.13 -1.53
C ALA A 69 -16.30 -1.37 -1.06
N THR A 70 -17.35 -1.18 -0.26
CA THR A 70 -18.19 -2.30 0.22
C THR A 70 -18.81 -3.07 -0.93
N SER A 71 -19.36 -2.37 -1.94
CA SER A 71 -20.01 -3.00 -3.09
C SER A 71 -19.03 -3.85 -3.90
N TRP A 72 -17.81 -3.37 -4.13
CA TRP A 72 -16.80 -4.10 -4.91
C TRP A 72 -16.13 -5.22 -4.12
N ILE A 73 -15.99 -5.08 -2.80
CA ILE A 73 -15.63 -6.20 -1.92
C ILE A 73 -16.68 -7.30 -2.03
N MET A 74 -17.96 -7.00 -1.87
CA MET A 74 -19.05 -7.99 -1.95
C MET A 74 -19.13 -8.67 -3.31
N LYS A 75 -18.98 -7.91 -4.41
CA LYS A 75 -18.92 -8.48 -5.77
C LYS A 75 -17.75 -9.47 -5.91
N SER A 76 -16.59 -9.11 -5.40
CA SER A 76 -15.39 -9.96 -5.43
C SER A 76 -15.56 -11.20 -4.55
N GLN A 77 -16.18 -11.06 -3.37
CA GLN A 77 -16.51 -12.20 -2.50
C GLN A 77 -17.45 -13.17 -3.20
N MET A 78 -18.53 -12.67 -3.81
CA MET A 78 -19.45 -13.52 -4.57
C MET A 78 -18.75 -14.27 -5.72
N GLN A 79 -17.82 -13.61 -6.43
CA GLN A 79 -17.01 -14.26 -7.45
C GLN A 79 -16.11 -15.37 -6.85
N MET A 80 -15.45 -15.09 -5.72
CA MET A 80 -14.57 -16.06 -5.05
C MET A 80 -15.34 -17.23 -4.43
N THR A 81 -16.53 -17.01 -3.87
CA THR A 81 -17.40 -18.09 -3.37
C THR A 81 -17.83 -19.03 -4.50
N ARG A 82 -18.20 -18.48 -5.67
CA ARG A 82 -18.50 -19.31 -6.86
C ARG A 82 -17.28 -20.11 -7.31
N ALA A 83 -16.11 -19.49 -7.32
CA ALA A 83 -14.85 -20.16 -7.66
C ALA A 83 -14.46 -21.25 -6.64
N GLU A 84 -14.70 -21.03 -5.35
CA GLU A 84 -14.50 -22.03 -4.30
C GLU A 84 -15.36 -23.26 -4.57
N ILE A 85 -16.67 -23.08 -4.79
CA ILE A 85 -17.61 -24.17 -5.08
C ILE A 85 -17.24 -24.90 -6.39
N ALA A 86 -16.77 -24.17 -7.40
CA ALA A 86 -16.41 -24.75 -8.70
C ALA A 86 -15.11 -25.59 -8.69
N GLY A 87 -14.30 -25.52 -7.64
CA GLY A 87 -13.10 -26.33 -7.51
C GLY A 87 -11.94 -25.69 -6.76
N ASN A 88 -12.09 -24.47 -6.25
CA ASN A 88 -11.14 -23.80 -5.35
C ASN A 88 -9.69 -23.76 -5.88
N LYS A 89 -9.52 -23.56 -7.19
CA LYS A 89 -8.21 -23.56 -7.84
C LYS A 89 -7.61 -22.16 -7.90
N LYS A 90 -6.28 -22.04 -7.80
CA LYS A 90 -5.57 -20.75 -7.73
C LYS A 90 -5.79 -19.88 -8.96
N GLU A 91 -5.88 -20.52 -10.13
CA GLU A 91 -6.08 -19.85 -11.43
C GLU A 91 -7.42 -19.09 -11.49
N MET A 92 -8.39 -19.47 -10.65
CA MET A 92 -9.65 -18.75 -10.54
C MET A 92 -9.50 -17.41 -9.80
N VAL A 93 -8.48 -17.26 -8.95
CA VAL A 93 -8.11 -15.99 -8.32
C VAL A 93 -7.33 -15.11 -9.31
N ASP A 94 -6.49 -15.71 -10.16
CA ASP A 94 -5.79 -14.97 -11.22
C ASP A 94 -6.77 -14.25 -12.16
N SER A 95 -7.97 -14.81 -12.35
CA SER A 95 -9.04 -14.18 -13.12
C SER A 95 -9.54 -12.88 -12.46
N LEU A 96 -9.61 -12.81 -11.12
CA LEU A 96 -9.92 -11.56 -10.42
C LEU A 96 -8.79 -10.55 -10.63
N ILE A 97 -7.54 -10.94 -10.43
CA ILE A 97 -6.35 -10.09 -10.53
C ILE A 97 -6.22 -9.42 -11.91
N ASN A 98 -6.61 -10.12 -12.98
CA ASN A 98 -6.47 -9.65 -14.36
C ASN A 98 -7.77 -9.09 -14.96
N SER A 99 -8.78 -8.79 -14.13
CA SER A 99 -10.09 -8.31 -14.60
C SER A 99 -10.35 -6.85 -14.22
N THR A 100 -11.28 -6.22 -14.93
CA THR A 100 -11.84 -4.90 -14.58
C THR A 100 -12.45 -4.88 -13.17
N THR A 101 -13.00 -6.00 -12.71
CA THR A 101 -13.49 -6.15 -11.32
C THR A 101 -12.34 -5.99 -10.33
N GLY A 102 -11.21 -6.65 -10.58
CA GLY A 102 -10.01 -6.51 -9.77
C GLY A 102 -9.48 -5.08 -9.77
N ASP A 103 -9.37 -4.47 -10.96
CA ASP A 103 -8.91 -3.08 -11.08
C ASP A 103 -9.80 -2.12 -10.27
N THR A 104 -11.11 -2.28 -10.35
CA THR A 104 -12.07 -1.44 -9.63
C THR A 104 -12.03 -1.69 -8.12
N LEU A 105 -11.89 -2.95 -7.70
CA LEU A 105 -11.65 -3.30 -6.30
C LEU A 105 -10.41 -2.58 -5.75
N CYS A 106 -9.29 -2.63 -6.47
CA CYS A 106 -8.06 -1.95 -6.05
C CYS A 106 -8.27 -0.42 -5.92
N LEU A 107 -8.91 0.21 -6.90
CA LEU A 107 -9.13 1.66 -6.92
C LEU A 107 -10.04 2.12 -5.77
N THR A 108 -11.09 1.36 -5.48
CA THR A 108 -12.05 1.70 -4.40
C THR A 108 -11.45 1.48 -3.02
N LEU A 109 -10.73 0.37 -2.80
CA LEU A 109 -9.98 0.14 -1.58
C LEU A 109 -8.92 1.22 -1.34
N ARG A 110 -8.22 1.66 -2.39
CA ARG A 110 -7.24 2.75 -2.28
C ARG A 110 -7.87 4.04 -1.75
N ARG A 111 -9.01 4.46 -2.31
CA ARG A 111 -9.73 5.67 -1.86
C ARG A 111 -10.21 5.53 -0.41
N MET A 112 -10.67 4.34 -0.03
CA MET A 112 -11.05 4.02 1.33
C MET A 112 -9.87 4.14 2.31
N TYR A 113 -8.71 3.55 1.99
CA TYR A 113 -7.51 3.67 2.83
C TYR A 113 -6.96 5.09 2.86
N GLU A 114 -7.09 5.85 1.78
CA GLU A 114 -6.75 7.28 1.78
C GLU A 114 -7.62 8.07 2.77
N ALA A 115 -8.93 7.83 2.80
CA ALA A 115 -9.80 8.41 3.81
C ALA A 115 -9.37 7.97 5.23
N GLY A 116 -8.99 6.71 5.43
CA GLY A 116 -8.45 6.25 6.72
C GLY A 116 -7.20 7.00 7.15
N ALA A 117 -6.22 7.17 6.26
CA ALA A 117 -4.99 7.90 6.53
C ALA A 117 -5.23 9.38 6.84
N VAL A 118 -6.21 9.98 6.18
CA VAL A 118 -6.57 11.38 6.38
C VAL A 118 -7.23 11.58 7.74
N PHE A 119 -8.20 10.72 8.12
CA PHE A 119 -9.04 10.94 9.29
C PHE A 119 -8.52 10.33 10.60
N THR A 120 -7.66 9.31 10.57
CA THR A 120 -7.09 8.78 11.82
C THR A 120 -6.15 9.78 12.50
N THR A 121 -6.11 9.72 13.83
CA THR A 121 -5.27 10.56 14.69
C THR A 121 -3.94 9.88 15.04
N SER A 122 -3.88 8.55 14.97
CA SER A 122 -2.67 7.77 15.29
C SER A 122 -1.72 7.76 14.10
N TYR A 123 -0.48 8.25 14.27
CA TYR A 123 0.54 8.20 13.22
C TYR A 123 0.84 6.77 12.75
N ALA A 124 0.83 5.79 13.66
CA ALA A 124 1.05 4.40 13.29
C ALA A 124 -0.06 3.87 12.36
N GLU A 125 -1.32 4.23 12.62
CA GLU A 125 -2.44 3.87 11.74
C GLU A 125 -2.40 4.66 10.42
N LYS A 126 -2.01 5.94 10.46
CA LYS A 126 -1.80 6.74 9.24
C LYS A 126 -0.81 6.05 8.30
N ASP A 127 0.33 5.61 8.83
CA ASP A 127 1.39 4.99 8.04
C ASP A 127 0.95 3.62 7.50
N GLN A 128 0.20 2.83 8.28
CA GLN A 128 -0.40 1.59 7.80
C GLN A 128 -1.36 1.83 6.63
N TYR A 129 -2.28 2.80 6.75
CA TYR A 129 -3.22 3.09 5.68
C TYR A 129 -2.55 3.70 4.44
N ARG A 130 -1.50 4.52 4.62
CA ARG A 130 -0.69 5.04 3.50
C ARG A 130 0.02 3.92 2.75
N ALA A 131 0.58 2.94 3.46
CA ALA A 131 1.21 1.77 2.84
C ALA A 131 0.21 0.90 2.04
N MET A 132 -1.09 1.02 2.29
CA MET A 132 -2.14 0.38 1.49
C MET A 132 -2.53 1.19 0.25
N ARG A 133 -2.20 2.49 0.19
CA ARG A 133 -2.59 3.42 -0.89
C ARG A 133 -1.70 3.34 -2.13
N GLU A 134 -0.44 2.93 -1.98
CA GLU A 134 0.56 3.04 -3.05
C GLU A 134 0.67 1.77 -3.90
N PRO A 135 0.26 1.84 -5.18
CA PRO A 135 0.82 0.89 -6.13
C PRO A 135 1.40 1.53 -7.39
N ASP A 136 2.39 0.82 -7.94
CA ASP A 136 2.88 0.99 -9.29
C ASP A 136 1.78 0.66 -10.34
N SER A 137 0.89 -0.31 -10.04
CA SER A 137 -0.34 -0.62 -10.81
C SER A 137 -1.36 -1.45 -10.01
N SER A 138 -2.64 -1.40 -10.39
CA SER A 138 -3.71 -2.19 -9.75
C SER A 138 -3.40 -3.69 -9.71
N LYS A 139 -2.88 -4.23 -10.81
CA LYS A 139 -2.49 -5.64 -10.91
C LYS A 139 -1.40 -6.02 -9.92
N LEU A 140 -0.33 -5.22 -9.81
CA LEU A 140 0.76 -5.47 -8.86
C LEU A 140 0.27 -5.38 -7.41
N TRP A 141 -0.62 -4.42 -7.13
CA TRP A 141 -1.25 -4.31 -5.83
C TRP A 141 -2.04 -5.57 -5.49
N LEU A 142 -2.93 -6.03 -6.38
CA LEU A 142 -3.72 -7.23 -6.16
C LEU A 142 -2.85 -8.48 -6.00
N GLN A 143 -1.76 -8.59 -6.77
CA GLN A 143 -0.80 -9.69 -6.62
C GLN A 143 -0.16 -9.71 -5.22
N LYS A 144 0.09 -8.57 -4.57
CA LYS A 144 0.61 -8.53 -3.19
C LYS A 144 -0.30 -9.27 -2.20
N TYR A 145 -1.62 -9.25 -2.42
CA TYR A 145 -2.60 -9.80 -1.49
C TYR A 145 -3.20 -11.14 -1.92
N PHE A 146 -3.22 -11.41 -3.22
CA PHE A 146 -3.95 -12.54 -3.80
C PHE A 146 -3.08 -13.52 -4.59
N LYS A 147 -1.81 -13.20 -4.86
CA LYS A 147 -0.93 -14.10 -5.61
C LYS A 147 -0.81 -15.44 -4.87
N ASP A 148 -0.91 -16.51 -5.65
CA ASP A 148 -0.84 -17.90 -5.19
C ASP A 148 -1.95 -18.32 -4.21
N ASN A 149 -2.94 -17.47 -3.94
CA ASN A 149 -4.09 -17.79 -3.11
C ASN A 149 -5.06 -18.70 -3.86
N THR A 150 -5.70 -19.59 -3.11
CA THR A 150 -6.95 -20.24 -3.51
C THR A 150 -8.14 -19.28 -3.30
N PRO A 151 -9.29 -19.48 -3.98
CA PRO A 151 -10.50 -18.70 -3.72
C PRO A 151 -10.89 -18.62 -2.24
N LYS A 152 -10.76 -19.71 -1.50
CA LYS A 152 -10.98 -19.72 -0.04
C LYS A 152 -10.07 -18.76 0.72
N GLN A 153 -8.79 -18.71 0.39
CA GLN A 153 -7.85 -17.77 1.01
C GLN A 153 -8.12 -16.33 0.57
N ALA A 154 -8.49 -16.13 -0.69
CA ALA A 154 -8.88 -14.81 -1.19
C ALA A 154 -10.12 -14.27 -0.47
N LEU A 155 -11.09 -15.13 -0.11
CA LEU A 155 -12.24 -14.75 0.72
C LEU A 155 -11.82 -14.19 2.08
N THR A 156 -10.89 -14.85 2.77
CA THR A 156 -10.35 -14.34 4.05
C THR A 156 -9.70 -12.96 3.91
N THR A 157 -8.96 -12.74 2.82
CA THR A 157 -8.38 -11.41 2.53
C THR A 157 -9.47 -10.36 2.26
N LEU A 158 -10.52 -10.72 1.51
CA LEU A 158 -11.64 -9.83 1.24
C LEU A 158 -12.45 -9.51 2.51
N GLU A 159 -12.61 -10.47 3.42
CA GLU A 159 -13.20 -10.26 4.75
C GLU A 159 -12.39 -9.27 5.58
N LYS A 160 -11.05 -9.36 5.53
CA LYS A 160 -10.19 -8.35 6.16
C LYS A 160 -10.46 -6.96 5.58
N PHE A 161 -10.56 -6.82 4.26
CA PHE A 161 -10.88 -5.54 3.63
C PHE A 161 -12.26 -5.01 4.03
N GLN A 162 -13.26 -5.89 4.19
CA GLN A 162 -14.59 -5.51 4.69
C GLN A 162 -14.53 -5.00 6.14
N ASN A 163 -13.72 -5.65 6.98
CA ASN A 163 -13.50 -5.21 8.36
C ASN A 163 -12.78 -3.87 8.40
N ASP A 164 -11.74 -3.68 7.57
CA ASP A 164 -11.04 -2.41 7.43
C ASP A 164 -12.00 -1.30 6.98
N ALA A 165 -12.88 -1.56 6.01
CA ALA A 165 -13.91 -0.61 5.57
C ALA A 165 -14.82 -0.19 6.72
N THR A 166 -15.22 -1.14 7.56
CA THR A 166 -16.08 -0.90 8.73
C THR A 166 -15.36 -0.05 9.79
N VAL A 167 -14.10 -0.36 10.08
CA VAL A 167 -13.29 0.39 11.05
C VAL A 167 -13.03 1.80 10.56
N ILE A 168 -12.61 1.96 9.31
CA ILE A 168 -12.29 3.27 8.74
C ILE A 168 -13.55 4.15 8.64
N ASN A 169 -14.70 3.60 8.24
CA ASN A 169 -15.95 4.35 8.23
C ASN A 169 -16.35 4.84 9.63
N LYS A 170 -16.08 4.06 10.68
CA LYS A 170 -16.27 4.51 12.07
C LYS A 170 -15.31 5.65 12.45
N ILE A 171 -14.07 5.62 11.97
CA ILE A 171 -13.10 6.71 12.20
C ILE A 171 -13.57 8.00 11.52
N VAL A 172 -14.02 7.90 10.27
CA VAL A 172 -14.44 9.06 9.46
C VAL A 172 -15.71 9.72 9.98
N ARG A 173 -16.63 8.96 10.60
CA ARG A 173 -17.91 9.46 11.12
C ARG A 173 -17.84 10.05 12.54
N LYS A 174 -16.67 10.04 13.19
CA LYS A 174 -16.45 10.69 14.48
C LYS A 174 -16.20 12.18 14.31
#